data_AF-A0A5B6VYN0-F1
#
_entry.id   AF-A0A5B6VYN0-F1
#
_cell.length_a   1.000
_cell.length_b   1.000
_cell.length_c   1.000
_cell.angle_alpha   90.00
_cell.angle_beta   90.00
_cell.angle_gamma   90.00
#
_symmetry.space_group_name_H-M   'P 1'
#
loop_
_entity.id
_entity.type
_entity.pdbx_description
1 polymer ?
#
loop_
_entity_poly.entity_id
_entity_poly.type
_entity_poly.pdbx_seq_one_letter_code
_entity_poly.pdbx_strand_id
1 'polypeptide(L)'
;MAPVELKEPSVSPWSLPILFIKKKDGTLRLCIDYRQLNKVTIKNKYSLPRIEDLFDQLSGAKVFSKIVKWLGYYQVKIKGDDIPKAAF
;
A
#
# COMPACT_ATOMS: atom_id res chain seq x y z
N MET A 1 1.58 14.59 15.81
CA MET A 1 2.08 13.98 14.56
C MET A 1 1.47 14.78 13.43
N ALA A 2 2.27 15.57 12.69
CA ALA A 2 1.74 16.41 11.62
C ALA A 2 1.04 15.54 10.56
N PRO A 3 -0.05 16.03 9.92
CA PRO A 3 -0.67 15.29 8.83
C PRO A 3 0.38 15.12 7.73
N VAL A 4 0.67 13.87 7.35
CA VAL A 4 1.51 13.60 6.18
C VAL A 4 0.73 14.11 4.98
N GLU A 5 1.26 15.10 4.28
CA GLU A 5 0.72 15.56 3.01
C GLU A 5 1.00 14.46 1.97
N LEU A 6 -0.04 13.70 1.62
CA LEU A 6 0.08 12.47 0.83
C LEU A 6 -0.03 12.70 -0.69
N LYS A 7 -0.40 13.90 -1.12
CA LYS A 7 -0.71 14.23 -2.50
C LYS A 7 -0.29 15.66 -2.78
N GLU A 8 0.22 15.87 -3.98
CA GLU A 8 0.57 17.19 -4.52
C GLU A 8 0.03 17.30 -5.96
N PRO A 9 -0.29 18.51 -6.45
CA PRO A 9 -0.64 18.71 -7.85
C PRO A 9 0.50 18.28 -8.78
N SER A 10 0.16 17.63 -9.89
CA SER A 10 1.16 17.11 -10.85
C SER A 10 0.74 17.37 -12.29
N VAL A 11 1.73 17.57 -13.17
CA VAL A 11 1.58 17.67 -14.64
C VAL A 11 2.19 16.44 -15.33
N SER A 12 1.99 15.27 -14.73
CA SER A 12 2.56 14.01 -15.20
C SER A 12 1.95 13.58 -16.55
N PRO A 13 2.74 12.95 -17.44
CA PRO A 13 2.19 12.26 -18.62
C PRO A 13 1.42 10.98 -18.26
N TRP A 14 1.50 10.52 -17.00
CA TRP A 14 0.73 9.39 -16.51
C TRP A 14 -0.62 9.86 -15.95
N SER A 15 -1.66 9.07 -16.18
CA SER A 15 -2.96 9.26 -15.55
C SER A 15 -3.59 7.89 -15.29
N LEU A 16 -3.96 7.65 -14.04
CA LEU A 16 -4.61 6.43 -13.61
C LEU A 16 -6.08 6.70 -13.29
N PRO A 17 -7.01 5.83 -13.72
CA PRO A 17 -8.41 6.07 -13.43
C PRO A 17 -8.72 5.91 -11.95
N ILE A 18 -9.65 6.73 -11.48
CA ILE A 18 -10.17 6.72 -10.11
C ILE A 18 -11.54 6.05 -10.09
N LEU A 19 -11.77 5.26 -9.05
CA LEU A 19 -13.05 4.66 -8.72
C LEU A 19 -13.43 5.01 -7.29
N PHE A 20 -14.72 5.26 -7.04
CA PHE A 20 -15.24 5.40 -5.68
C PHE A 20 -16.02 4.15 -5.30
N ILE A 21 -15.61 3.51 -4.21
CA ILE A 21 -16.29 2.34 -3.65
C ILE A 21 -17.03 2.76 -2.39
N LYS A 22 -18.34 2.52 -2.34
CA LYS A 22 -19.14 2.74 -1.14
C LYS A 22 -18.81 1.67 -0.10
N LYS A 23 -18.37 2.08 1.08
CA LYS A 23 -18.18 1.20 2.23
C LYS A 23 -19.53 0.90 2.90
N LYS A 24 -19.54 -0.13 3.76
CA LYS A 24 -20.72 -0.51 4.57
C LYS A 24 -21.21 0.62 5.47
N ASP A 25 -20.30 1.48 5.95
CA ASP A 25 -20.60 2.65 6.78
C ASP A 25 -21.17 3.85 5.97
N GLY A 26 -21.38 3.69 4.66
CA GLY A 26 -21.87 4.74 3.77
C GLY A 26 -20.79 5.68 3.25
N THR A 27 -19.57 5.64 3.78
CA THR A 27 -18.45 6.48 3.30
C THR A 27 -17.94 6.00 1.95
N LEU A 28 -17.42 6.93 1.13
CA LEU A 28 -16.76 6.60 -0.13
C LEU A 28 -15.27 6.35 0.10
N ARG A 29 -14.74 5.29 -0.50
CA ARG A 29 -13.32 5.01 -0.59
C ARG A 29 -12.83 5.30 -2.00
N LEU A 30 -11.90 6.24 -2.10
CA LEU A 30 -11.13 6.47 -3.33
C LEU A 30 -10.23 5.26 -3.59
N CYS A 31 -10.37 4.66 -4.76
CA CYS A 31 -9.56 3.55 -5.24
C CYS A 31 -8.97 3.91 -6.59
N ILE A 32 -7.63 3.91 -6.69
CA ILE A 32 -6.93 4.16 -7.94
C ILE A 32 -6.69 2.82 -8.63
N ASP A 33 -7.00 2.73 -9.92
CA ASP A 33 -6.81 1.51 -10.69
C ASP A 33 -5.38 1.39 -11.23
N TYR A 34 -4.52 0.75 -10.44
CA TYR A 34 -3.12 0.50 -10.79
C TYR A 34 -2.91 -0.68 -11.76
N ARG A 35 -3.95 -1.29 -12.35
CA ARG A 35 -3.78 -2.51 -13.17
C ARG A 35 -2.84 -2.32 -14.35
N GLN A 36 -2.90 -1.20 -15.06
CA GLN A 36 -2.00 -0.92 -16.18
C GLN A 36 -0.58 -0.62 -15.69
N LEU A 37 -0.45 0.18 -14.63
CA LEU A 37 0.85 0.46 -14.01
C LEU A 37 1.55 -0.83 -13.54
N ASN A 38 0.82 -1.72 -12.87
CA ASN A 38 1.33 -2.99 -12.34
C ASN A 38 1.81 -3.97 -13.43
N LYS A 39 1.43 -3.78 -14.70
CA LYS A 39 1.93 -4.58 -15.82
C LYS A 39 3.28 -4.10 -16.32
N VAL A 40 3.54 -2.79 -16.25
CA VAL A 40 4.79 -2.17 -16.72
C VAL A 40 5.84 -2.06 -15.61
N THR A 41 5.46 -2.19 -14.34
CA THR A 41 6.39 -2.20 -13.22
C THR A 41 7.07 -3.56 -13.05
N ILE A 42 8.37 -3.53 -12.76
CA ILE A 42 9.13 -4.73 -12.41
C ILE A 42 8.66 -5.22 -11.05
N LYS A 43 8.15 -6.45 -11.00
CA LYS A 43 7.66 -7.06 -9.76
C LYS A 43 8.81 -7.32 -8.80
N ASN A 44 8.79 -6.66 -7.66
CA ASN A 44 9.70 -6.97 -6.56
C ASN A 44 9.21 -8.22 -5.82
N LYS A 45 9.77 -9.38 -6.17
CA LYS A 45 9.38 -10.67 -5.59
C LYS A 45 10.19 -10.94 -4.32
N TYR A 46 9.64 -10.55 -3.18
CA TYR A 46 10.11 -11.05 -1.89
C TYR A 46 9.37 -12.34 -1.55
N SER A 47 10.11 -13.38 -1.16
CA SER A 47 9.51 -14.60 -0.63
C SER A 47 8.89 -14.29 0.72
N LEU A 48 7.57 -14.34 0.81
CA LEU A 48 6.89 -14.36 2.09
C LEU A 48 7.09 -15.75 2.74
N PRO A 49 7.45 -15.82 4.03
CA PRO A 49 7.61 -17.09 4.72
C PRO A 49 6.27 -17.85 4.75
N ARG A 50 6.34 -19.18 4.80
CA ARG A 50 5.12 -19.97 4.98
C ARG A 50 4.59 -19.75 6.38
N ILE A 51 3.29 -19.95 6.53
CA ILE A 51 2.62 -19.81 7.83
C ILE A 51 3.22 -20.78 8.86
N GLU A 52 3.56 -22.01 8.43
CA GLU A 52 4.23 -23.02 9.27
C GLU A 52 5.59 -22.53 9.77
N ASP A 53 6.44 -22.01 8.87
CA ASP A 53 7.76 -21.46 9.23
C ASP A 53 7.66 -20.36 10.29
N LEU A 54 6.61 -19.53 10.22
CA LEU A 54 6.35 -18.48 11.20
C LEU A 54 5.94 -19.03 12.56
N PHE A 55 5.16 -20.13 12.60
CA PHE A 55 4.75 -20.75 13.85
C PHE A 55 5.89 -21.51 14.52
N ASP A 56 6.76 -22.14 13.73
CA ASP A 56 7.96 -22.81 14.24
C ASP A 56 8.89 -21.81 14.95
N GLN A 57 9.05 -20.60 14.38
CA GLN A 57 9.81 -19.50 15.02
C GLN A 57 9.21 -19.03 16.33
N LEU A 58 7.90 -19.18 16.51
CA LEU A 58 7.16 -18.78 17.70
C LEU A 58 7.08 -19.91 18.74
N SER A 59 7.61 -21.09 18.45
CA SER A 59 7.58 -22.24 19.36
C SER A 59 8.30 -21.93 20.68
N GLY A 60 7.71 -22.36 21.80
CA GLY A 60 8.24 -22.10 23.14
C GLY A 60 7.94 -20.71 23.70
N ALA A 61 7.40 -19.77 22.91
CA ALA A 61 6.91 -18.50 23.42
C ALA A 61 5.62 -18.69 24.25
N LYS A 62 5.55 -18.03 25.41
CA LYS A 62 4.43 -18.15 26.36
C LYS A 62 3.44 -16.97 26.28
N VAL A 63 3.89 -15.84 25.75
CA VAL A 63 3.11 -14.60 25.66
C VAL A 63 3.28 -14.03 24.26
N PHE A 64 2.16 -13.65 23.64
CA PHE A 64 2.12 -13.07 22.32
C PHE A 64 1.53 -11.67 22.37
N SER A 65 2.02 -10.78 21.51
CA SER A 65 1.45 -9.46 21.30
C SER A 65 1.43 -9.18 19.80
N LYS A 66 0.29 -8.69 19.30
CA LYS A 66 0.11 -8.42 17.87
C LYS A 66 -0.09 -6.93 17.67
N ILE A 67 0.80 -6.32 16.90
CA ILE A 67 0.69 -4.92 16.49
C ILE A 67 0.28 -4.91 15.01
N VAL A 68 -0.81 -4.21 14.69
CA VAL A 68 -1.32 -4.08 13.32
C VAL A 68 -1.30 -2.62 12.91
N LYS A 69 -0.84 -2.34 11.69
CA LYS A 69 -0.74 -0.98 11.16
C LYS A 69 -1.66 -0.80 9.96
N TRP A 70 -2.78 -0.11 10.18
CA TRP A 70 -3.78 0.17 9.16
C TRP A 70 -3.31 1.15 8.07
N LEU A 71 -2.45 2.09 8.44
CA LEU A 71 -1.90 3.11 7.54
C LEU A 71 -0.47 2.78 7.10
N GLY A 72 -0.14 1.48 7.06
CA GLY A 72 1.20 0.98 6.73
C GLY A 72 1.78 1.58 5.45
N TYR A 73 0.97 1.54 4.39
CA TYR A 73 1.34 2.02 3.06
C TYR A 73 1.64 3.52 3.01
N TYR A 74 0.90 4.34 3.77
CA TYR A 74 1.05 5.80 3.74
C TYR A 74 2.30 6.32 4.45
N GLN A 75 2.99 5.47 5.22
CA GLN A 75 4.21 5.88 5.91
C GLN A 75 5.48 5.60 5.11
N VAL A 76 5.39 4.84 4.02
CA VAL A 76 6.52 4.57 3.12
C VAL A 76 6.46 5.58 1.97
N LYS A 77 7.52 6.35 1.79
CA LYS A 77 7.61 7.34 0.71
C LYS A 77 7.87 6.65 -0.64
N ILE A 78 7.22 7.16 -1.70
CA ILE A 78 7.54 6.81 -3.08
C ILE A 78 8.89 7.46 -3.42
N LYS A 79 9.73 6.77 -4.20
CA LYS A 79 10.98 7.36 -4.72
C LYS A 79 10.64 8.57 -5.59
N GLY A 80 11.38 9.68 -5.44
CA GLY A 80 11.09 10.94 -6.15
C GLY A 80 10.83 10.78 -7.64
N ASP A 81 11.68 10.05 -8.35
CA ASP A 81 11.56 9.80 -9.80
C ASP A 81 10.30 9.02 -10.20
N ASP A 82 9.70 8.29 -9.27
CA ASP A 82 8.53 7.44 -9.51
C ASP A 82 7.22 8.11 -9.08
N ILE A 83 7.26 9.26 -8.38
CA ILE A 83 6.06 10.02 -7.97
C ILE A 83 5.12 10.30 -9.16
N PRO A 84 5.61 10.75 -10.35
CA PRO A 84 4.73 11.04 -11.48
C PRO A 84 3.97 9.80 -11.98
N LYS A 85 4.48 8.58 -11.77
CA LYS A 85 3.84 7.34 -12.22
C LYS A 85 2.56 7.01 -11.46
N ALA A 86 2.38 7.60 -10.28
CA ALA A 86 1.20 7.42 -9.42
C ALA A 86 0.15 8.53 -9.60
N ALA A 87 0.29 9.39 -10.63
CA ALA A 87 -0.68 10.44 -10.94
C ALA A 87 -2.03 9.87 -11.41
N PHE A 88 -3.11 10.55 -11.02
CA PHE A 88 -4.50 10.21 -11.30
C PHE A 88 -5.35 11.48 -11.48
#